data_AF-A0A2J2H6R0-F1
#
_entry.id   AF-A0A2J2H6R0-F1
#
_cell.length_a   1.000
_cell.length_b   1.000
_cell.length_c   1.000
_cell.angle_alpha   90.00
_cell.angle_beta   90.00
_cell.angle_gamma   90.00
#
_symmetry.space_group_name_H-M   'P 1'
#
loop_
_entity.id
_entity.type
_entity.pdbx_description
1 polymer ?
#
loop_
_entity_poly.entity_id
_entity_poly.type
_entity_poly.pdbx_seq_one_letter_code
_entity_poly.pdbx_strand_id
1 'polypeptide(L)' 'KVTIFRSTITERIALKAPLYGIETKYVNPRGTTNSTEHDEIMRKYGLDRHTASAHLIAIKGLNTNNYE' A
#
# COMPACT_ATOMS: atom_id res chain seq x y z
N LYS A 1 3.01 15.70 -16.09
CA LYS A 1 1.73 15.02 -16.42
C LYS A 1 1.91 13.54 -16.10
N VAL A 2 1.53 13.07 -14.90
CA VAL A 2 1.73 11.66 -14.50
C VAL A 2 0.55 10.87 -15.05
N THR A 3 0.83 10.10 -16.08
CA THR A 3 -0.12 9.30 -16.85
C THR A 3 -0.80 8.26 -15.97
N ILE A 4 -2.12 8.22 -16.07
CA ILE A 4 -3.22 7.27 -15.76
C ILE A 4 -2.87 5.76 -15.68
N PHE A 5 -1.69 5.37 -15.19
CA PHE A 5 -1.31 3.97 -14.99
C PHE A 5 -2.07 3.33 -13.81
N ARG A 6 -2.82 4.11 -13.03
CA ARG A 6 -3.30 3.73 -11.69
C ARG A 6 -4.76 3.25 -11.62
N SER A 7 -5.64 3.52 -12.58
CA SER A 7 -7.05 3.07 -12.45
C SER A 7 -7.24 1.61 -12.88
N THR A 8 -6.78 1.24 -14.09
CA THR A 8 -7.12 -0.06 -14.69
C THR A 8 -6.49 -1.27 -13.99
N ILE A 9 -5.25 -1.14 -13.50
CA ILE A 9 -4.59 -2.22 -12.74
C ILE A 9 -5.29 -2.43 -11.40
N THR A 10 -5.59 -1.34 -10.68
CA THR A 10 -6.30 -1.40 -9.41
C THR A 10 -7.69 -2.01 -9.58
N GLU A 11 -8.42 -1.61 -10.62
CA GLU A 11 -9.73 -2.14 -10.95
C GLU A 11 -9.67 -3.64 -11.32
N ARG A 12 -8.70 -4.06 -12.13
CA ARG A 12 -8.49 -5.48 -12.43
C ARG A 12 -8.19 -6.30 -11.18
N ILE A 13 -7.36 -5.78 -10.26
CA ILE A 13 -7.05 -6.46 -9.00
C ILE A 13 -8.32 -6.59 -8.14
N ALA A 14 -9.08 -5.50 -7.98
CA ALA A 14 -10.32 -5.50 -7.22
C ALA A 14 -11.39 -6.46 -7.78
N LEU A 15 -11.41 -6.66 -9.11
CA LEU A 15 -12.33 -7.60 -9.75
C LEU A 15 -11.86 -9.06 -9.70
N LYS A 16 -10.54 -9.31 -9.80
CA LYS A 16 -9.99 -10.67 -9.92
C LYS A 16 -9.63 -11.31 -8.59
N ALA A 17 -9.10 -10.56 -7.63
CA ALA A 17 -8.66 -11.11 -6.36
C ALA A 17 -9.80 -11.76 -5.54
N PRO A 18 -11.02 -11.20 -5.46
CA PRO A 18 -12.13 -11.84 -4.76
C PRO A 18 -12.56 -13.17 -5.36
N LEU A 19 -12.35 -13.39 -6.67
CA LEU A 19 -12.64 -14.67 -7.33
C LEU A 19 -11.77 -15.81 -6.81
N TYR A 20 -10.62 -15.49 -6.20
CA TYR A 20 -9.71 -16.44 -5.56
C TYR A 20 -9.84 -16.43 -4.03
N GLY A 21 -10.89 -15.82 -3.47
CA GLY A 21 -11.09 -15.71 -2.03
C GLY A 21 -10.16 -14.71 -1.32
N ILE A 22 -9.51 -13.81 -2.08
CA ILE A 22 -8.62 -12.79 -1.54
C ILE A 22 -9.40 -11.48 -1.36
N GLU A 23 -9.53 -11.03 -0.12
CA GLU A 23 -10.15 -9.74 0.19
C GLU A 23 -9.26 -8.57 -0.25
N THR A 24 -9.84 -7.59 -0.94
CA THR A 24 -9.13 -6.38 -1.37
C THR A 24 -9.63 -5.16 -0.61
N LYS A 25 -8.70 -4.38 -0.05
CA LYS A 25 -9.00 -3.09 0.59
C LYS A 25 -8.29 -1.94 -0.14
N TYR A 26 -8.98 -0.82 -0.27
CA TYR A 26 -8.41 0.41 -0.79
C TYR A 26 -7.74 1.19 0.35
N VAL A 27 -6.48 1.58 0.16
CA VAL A 27 -5.69 2.31 1.17
C VAL A 27 -5.13 3.58 0.54
N ASN A 28 -5.18 4.69 1.29
CA ASN A 28 -4.61 5.96 0.85
C ASN A 28 -3.08 5.91 0.93
N PRO A 29 -2.35 6.08 -0.19
CA PRO A 29 -0.89 5.97 -0.20
C PRO A 29 -0.16 7.23 0.31
N ARG A 30 -0.87 8.27 0.75
CA ARG A 30 -0.26 9.52 1.22
C ARG A 30 0.72 9.25 2.36
N GLY A 31 1.93 9.81 2.25
CA GLY A 31 2.99 9.68 3.26
C GLY A 31 3.63 8.29 3.33
N THR A 32 3.95 7.68 2.19
CA THR A 32 4.61 6.35 2.11
C THR A 32 6.04 6.36 1.58
N THR A 33 6.47 7.40 0.86
CA THR A 33 7.84 7.51 0.31
C THR A 33 8.57 8.78 0.78
N ASN A 34 7.85 9.73 1.37
CA ASN A 34 8.42 10.96 1.93
C ASN A 34 7.86 11.12 3.36
N SER A 35 8.29 10.22 4.23
CA SER A 35 7.97 10.22 5.66
C SER A 35 9.18 9.72 6.43
N THR A 36 9.37 10.24 7.65
CA THR A 36 10.41 9.76 8.57
C THR A 36 10.24 8.27 8.87
N GLU A 37 8.99 7.81 9.00
CA GLU A 37 8.65 6.39 9.16
C GLU A 37 9.20 5.51 8.03
N HIS A 38 9.22 6.01 6.78
CA HIS A 38 9.74 5.26 5.63
C HIS A 38 11.26 5.06 5.75
N ASP A 39 12.00 6.11 6.07
CA ASP A 39 13.44 6.05 6.29
C ASP A 39 13.81 5.18 7.50
N GLU A 40 13.03 5.25 8.57
CA GLU A 40 13.21 4.44 9.78
C GLU A 40 12.99 2.95 9.48
N ILE A 41 11.92 2.59 8.77
CA ILE A 41 11.62 1.20 8.38
C ILE A 41 12.69 0.65 7.45
N MET A 42 13.17 1.44 6.49
CA MET A 42 14.27 1.04 5.61
C MET A 42 15.54 0.74 6.42
N ARG A 43 15.91 1.60 7.38
CA ARG A 43 17.10 1.39 8.22
C ARG A 43 16.94 0.23 9.20
N LYS A 44 15.78 0.11 9.84
CA LYS A 44 15.51 -0.89 10.88
C LYS A 44 15.43 -2.31 10.31
N TYR A 45 14.77 -2.47 9.15
CA TYR A 45 14.51 -3.77 8.54
C TYR A 45 15.36 -4.05 7.29
N GLY A 46 16.21 -3.11 6.88
CA GLY A 46 17.06 -3.26 5.69
C GLY A 46 16.28 -3.33 4.37
N LEU A 47 15.06 -2.79 4.32
CA LEU A 47 14.18 -2.86 3.16
C LEU A 47 14.62 -1.88 2.07
N ASP A 48 14.42 -2.25 0.81
CA ASP A 48 14.54 -1.30 -0.30
C ASP A 48 13.36 -0.30 -0.29
N ARG A 49 13.51 0.79 -1.07
CA ARG A 49 12.54 1.88 -1.13
C ARG A 49 11.12 1.40 -1.47
N HIS A 50 10.97 0.47 -2.41
CA HIS A 50 9.67 -0.02 -2.85
C HIS A 50 9.05 -0.92 -1.79
N THR A 51 9.84 -1.83 -1.22
CA THR A 51 9.35 -2.73 -0.16
C THR A 51 8.96 -1.96 1.09
N ALA A 52 9.72 -0.94 1.49
CA ALA A 52 9.35 -0.09 2.62
C ALA A 52 8.03 0.67 2.39
N SER A 53 7.80 1.20 1.17
CA SER A 53 6.51 1.83 0.85
C SER A 53 5.35 0.82 0.85
N ALA A 54 5.54 -0.40 0.34
CA ALA A 54 4.53 -1.46 0.38
C ALA A 54 4.23 -1.91 1.82
N HIS A 55 5.26 -2.00 2.67
CA HIS A 55 5.12 -2.33 4.08
C HIS A 55 4.26 -1.30 4.83
N LEU A 56 4.49 -0.01 4.60
CA LEU A 56 3.66 1.06 5.16
C LEU A 56 2.20 1.02 4.69
N ILE A 57 1.95 0.66 3.43
CA ILE A 57 0.58 0.46 2.92
C ILE A 57 -0.11 -0.69 3.64
N ALA A 58 0.59 -1.81 3.85
CA ALA A 58 0.06 -2.96 4.58
C ALA A 58 -0.29 -2.58 6.03
N ILE A 59 0.62 -1.91 6.74
CA ILE A 59 0.37 -1.43 8.11
C ILE A 59 -0.86 -0.51 8.14
N LYS A 60 -0.97 0.45 7.22
CA LYS A 60 -2.14 1.34 7.12
C LYS A 60 -3.43 0.57 6.87
N GLY A 61 -3.42 -0.39 5.96
CA GLY A 61 -4.59 -1.23 5.67
C GLY A 61 -5.04 -2.09 6.84
N LEU A 62 -4.10 -2.56 7.68
CA LEU A 62 -4.40 -3.32 8.89
C LEU A 62 -4.91 -2.43 10.03
N ASN A 63 -4.32 -1.25 10.20
CA ASN A 63 -4.67 -0.33 11.29
C ASN A 63 -5.97 0.45 11.09
N THR A 64 -6.51 0.49 9.86
CA THR A 64 -7.76 1.20 9.54
C THR A 64 -8.98 0.62 10.30
N ASN A 65 -8.89 -0.61 10.83
CA ASN A 65 -9.92 -1.22 11.69
C ASN A 65 -10.01 -0.62 13.11
N ASN A 66 -9.16 0.34 13.51
CA ASN A 66 -9.15 0.90 14.88
C ASN A 66 -9.98 2.20 15.06
N TYR A 67 -10.77 2.57 14.05
CA TYR A 67 -11.74 3.67 14.12
C TYR A 67 -13.12 3.22 13.60
N GLU A 68 -13.58 2.05 14.06
CA GLU A 68 -15.00 1.68 14.05
C GLU A 68 -15.55 1.75 15.47
#